data_AF-A0A519KN23-F1
#
_entry.id   AF-A0A519KN23-F1
#
_cell.length_a   1.000
_cell.length_b   1.000
_cell.length_c   1.000
_cell.angle_alpha   90.00
_cell.angle_beta   90.00
_cell.angle_gamma   90.00
#
_symmetry.space_group_name_H-M   'P 1'
#
loop_
_entity.id
_entity.type
_entity.pdbx_description
1 polymer ?
#
loop_
_entity_poly.entity_id
_entity_poly.type
_entity_poly.pdbx_seq_one_letter_code
_entity_poly.pdbx_strand_id
1 'polypeptide(L)'
;MPRRSILVFAGACVAIAAALAVVTMVLVNRQPAAPITGEITSTGQPQVGGPFQLVNEEGQPVDQTILNGKWSLVFFGFTYCPDFCPATLGMLEATKQQLGAQADDLQ
;
A
#
# COMPACT_ATOMS: atom_id res chain seq x y z
N MET A 1 -1.79 -36.44 -48.05
CA MET A 1 -1.82 -36.86 -46.63
C MET A 1 -0.97 -35.97 -45.67
N PRO A 2 -0.94 -34.60 -45.76
CA PRO A 2 -0.19 -33.77 -44.80
C PRO A 2 -1.03 -33.14 -43.66
N ARG A 3 -2.37 -33.24 -43.71
CA ARG A 3 -3.27 -32.54 -42.76
C ARG A 3 -3.22 -33.06 -41.33
N ARG A 4 -2.93 -34.35 -41.11
CA ARG A 4 -2.89 -34.96 -39.77
C ARG A 4 -1.63 -34.59 -39.00
N SER A 5 -0.48 -34.48 -39.65
CA SER A 5 0.76 -34.05 -38.98
C SER A 5 0.70 -32.58 -38.58
N ILE A 6 0.14 -31.70 -39.44
CA ILE A 6 -0.03 -30.27 -39.13
C ILE A 6 -0.93 -30.07 -37.90
N LEU A 7 -2.02 -30.83 -37.76
CA LEU A 7 -2.91 -30.76 -36.60
C LEU A 7 -2.23 -31.26 -35.31
N VAL A 8 -1.37 -32.28 -35.40
CA VAL A 8 -0.61 -32.80 -34.26
C VAL A 8 0.47 -31.81 -33.81
N PHE A 9 1.20 -31.19 -34.75
CA PHE A 9 2.19 -30.15 -34.42
C PHE A 9 1.54 -28.89 -33.83
N ALA A 10 0.40 -28.45 -34.39
CA ALA A 10 -0.34 -27.31 -33.83
C ALA A 10 -0.86 -27.60 -32.42
N GLY A 11 -1.39 -28.80 -32.18
CA GLY A 11 -1.83 -29.22 -30.83
C GLY A 11 -0.67 -29.27 -29.83
N ALA A 12 0.49 -29.79 -30.24
CA ALA A 12 1.69 -29.81 -29.41
C ALA A 12 2.18 -28.39 -29.06
N CYS A 13 2.21 -27.48 -30.03
CA CYS A 13 2.61 -26.09 -29.79
C CYS A 13 1.67 -25.37 -28.82
N VAL A 14 0.35 -25.55 -28.96
CA VAL A 14 -0.65 -24.96 -28.06
C VAL A 14 -0.52 -25.51 -26.64
N ALA A 15 -0.31 -26.82 -26.50
CA ALA A 15 -0.10 -27.44 -25.19
C ALA A 15 1.18 -26.93 -24.50
N ILE A 16 2.28 -26.78 -25.25
CA ILE A 16 3.54 -26.24 -24.73
C ILE A 16 3.37 -24.77 -24.31
N ALA A 17 2.72 -23.95 -25.13
CA ALA A 17 2.47 -22.55 -24.80
C ALA A 17 1.60 -22.39 -23.54
N ALA A 18 0.56 -23.20 -23.40
CA ALA A 18 -0.30 -23.21 -22.23
C ALA A 18 0.47 -23.67 -20.97
N ALA A 19 1.30 -24.70 -21.07
CA ALA A 19 2.13 -25.17 -19.97
C ALA A 19 3.15 -24.09 -19.53
N LEU A 20 3.81 -23.42 -20.48
CA LEU A 20 4.73 -22.33 -20.17
C LEU A 20 4.01 -21.16 -19.49
N ALA A 21 2.82 -20.77 -19.95
CA ALA A 21 2.04 -19.71 -19.34
C ALA A 21 1.57 -20.05 -17.90
N VAL A 22 1.18 -21.30 -17.65
CA VAL A 22 0.81 -21.75 -16.30
C VAL A 22 2.03 -21.77 -15.39
N VAL A 23 3.18 -22.25 -15.88
CA VAL A 23 4.43 -22.28 -15.10
C VAL A 23 4.88 -20.86 -14.75
N THR A 24 4.88 -19.93 -15.71
CA THR A 24 5.26 -18.53 -15.42
C THR A 24 4.31 -17.87 -14.43
N MET A 25 2.99 -18.09 -14.55
CA MET A 25 2.02 -17.55 -13.61
C MET A 25 2.22 -18.08 -12.18
N VAL A 26 2.48 -19.38 -12.03
CA VAL A 26 2.77 -19.98 -10.72
C VAL A 26 4.06 -19.43 -10.14
N LEU A 27 5.12 -19.28 -10.93
CA LEU A 27 6.42 -18.79 -10.44
C LEU A 27 6.37 -17.31 -10.02
N VAL A 28 5.66 -16.45 -10.75
CA VAL A 28 5.51 -15.03 -10.38
C VAL A 28 4.70 -14.88 -9.09
N ASN A 29 3.60 -15.62 -8.95
CA ASN A 29 2.75 -15.55 -7.74
C ASN A 29 3.42 -16.17 -6.50
N ARG A 30 4.49 -16.94 -6.69
CA ARG A 30 5.30 -17.56 -5.63
C ARG A 30 6.47 -16.68 -5.19
N GLN A 31 6.73 -15.54 -5.81
CA GLN A 31 7.81 -14.64 -5.37
C GLN A 31 7.49 -14.17 -3.95
N PRO A 32 8.23 -14.63 -2.92
CA PRO A 32 8.10 -14.10 -1.59
C PRO A 32 8.56 -12.65 -1.65
N ALA A 33 7.79 -11.73 -1.09
CA ALA A 33 8.29 -10.38 -0.85
C ALA A 33 9.64 -10.53 -0.14
N ALA A 34 10.71 -10.00 -0.75
CA ALA A 34 12.04 -10.09 -0.16
C ALA A 34 11.98 -9.48 1.25
N PRO A 35 12.31 -10.23 2.31
CA PRO A 35 12.35 -9.65 3.64
C PRO A 35 13.39 -8.54 3.62
N ILE A 36 13.00 -7.33 4.03
CA ILE A 36 13.90 -6.22 4.23
C ILE A 36 14.79 -6.59 5.42
N THR A 37 15.89 -7.32 5.17
CA THR A 37 16.89 -7.67 6.18
C THR A 37 17.79 -6.46 6.43
N GLY A 38 17.21 -5.43 7.03
CA GLY A 38 17.95 -4.42 7.78
C GLY A 38 17.75 -4.72 9.27
N GLU A 39 18.83 -4.92 10.01
CA GLU A 39 18.77 -5.00 11.47
C GLU A 39 18.34 -3.61 11.98
N ILE A 40 17.06 -3.46 12.34
CA ILE A 40 16.56 -2.24 12.97
C ILE A 40 17.01 -2.28 14.44
N THR A 41 18.23 -1.80 14.68
CA THR A 41 18.72 -1.55 16.04
C THR A 41 18.00 -0.32 16.60
N SER A 42 16.85 -0.54 17.26
CA SER A 42 16.12 0.52 17.96
C SER A 42 16.83 0.84 19.28
N THR A 43 17.84 1.71 19.24
CA THR A 43 18.51 2.23 20.44
C THR A 43 17.67 3.37 21.05
N GLY A 44 16.86 3.03 22.05
CA GLY A 44 16.06 3.99 22.83
C GLY A 44 14.55 3.94 22.58
N GLN A 45 13.77 4.56 23.47
CA GLN A 45 12.36 4.86 23.22
C GLN A 45 12.33 5.98 22.19
N PRO A 46 11.66 5.83 21.04
CA PRO A 46 11.50 6.94 20.12
C PRO A 46 10.74 8.06 20.84
N GLN A 47 11.35 9.25 20.93
CA GLN A 47 10.62 10.46 21.26
C GLN A 47 9.70 10.79 20.07
N VAL A 48 8.51 10.18 20.06
CA VAL A 48 7.51 10.44 19.04
C VAL A 48 6.78 11.73 19.40
N GLY A 49 6.85 12.70 18.50
CA GLY A 49 6.19 14.00 18.65
C GLY A 49 7.11 15.10 19.18
N GLY A 50 6.52 16.28 19.38
CA GLY A 50 7.19 17.50 19.80
C GLY A 50 6.39 18.74 19.39
N PRO A 51 6.74 19.93 19.91
CA PRO A 51 6.12 21.16 19.44
C PRO A 51 6.41 21.37 17.95
N PHE A 52 5.42 21.83 17.21
CA PHE A 52 5.56 22.18 15.80
C PHE A 52 4.95 23.55 15.53
N GLN A 53 5.41 24.17 14.44
CA GLN A 53 4.82 25.39 13.90
C GLN A 53 4.68 25.18 12.39
N LEU A 54 3.45 25.15 11.92
CA LEU A 54 3.09 24.84 10.53
C LEU A 54 2.09 25.88 10.01
N VAL A 55 1.76 25.75 8.73
CA VAL A 55 0.72 26.54 8.07
C VAL A 55 -0.31 25.55 7.54
N ASN A 56 -1.59 25.77 7.85
CA ASN A 56 -2.67 24.93 7.35
C ASN A 56 -3.04 25.26 5.90
N GLU A 57 -3.99 24.51 5.35
CA GLU A 57 -4.48 24.67 3.97
C GLU A 57 -5.13 26.05 3.72
N GLU A 58 -5.62 26.72 4.77
CA GLU A 58 -6.17 28.08 4.73
C GLU A 58 -5.10 29.18 4.83
N GLY A 59 -3.81 28.83 4.95
CA GLY A 59 -2.71 29.78 5.08
C GLY A 59 -2.51 30.37 6.48
N GLN A 60 -3.15 29.79 7.50
CA GLN A 60 -3.06 30.23 8.89
C GLN A 60 -1.94 29.50 9.64
N PRO A 61 -1.21 30.19 10.53
CA PRO A 61 -0.22 29.54 11.39
C PRO A 61 -0.91 28.66 12.44
N VAL A 62 -0.42 27.43 12.59
CA VAL A 62 -0.94 26.43 13.54
C VAL A 62 0.19 25.70 14.26
N ASP A 63 -0.09 25.24 15.47
CA ASP A 63 0.86 24.50 16.32
C ASP A 63 0.24 23.19 16.85
N GLN A 64 0.96 22.49 17.73
CA GLN A 64 0.49 21.23 18.31
C GLN A 64 -0.84 21.31 19.06
N THR A 65 -1.31 22.51 19.42
CA THR A 65 -2.57 22.67 20.14
C THR A 65 -3.79 22.32 19.30
N ILE A 66 -3.67 22.30 17.96
CA ILE A 66 -4.74 21.85 17.06
C ILE A 66 -5.09 20.37 17.26
N LEU A 67 -4.19 19.59 17.86
CA LEU A 67 -4.37 18.15 18.09
C LEU A 67 -4.99 17.84 19.46
N ASN A 68 -5.33 18.86 20.26
CA ASN A 68 -5.85 18.68 21.61
C ASN A 68 -7.36 18.40 21.63
N GLY A 69 -7.80 17.59 22.60
CA GLY A 69 -9.22 17.41 22.93
C GLY A 69 -9.91 16.22 22.26
N LYS A 70 -9.38 15.73 21.13
CA LYS A 70 -9.84 14.53 20.44
C LYS A 70 -8.67 13.68 19.94
N TRP A 71 -8.94 12.41 19.65
CA TRP A 71 -7.95 11.55 19.02
C TRP A 71 -7.69 12.00 17.58
N SER A 72 -6.42 12.07 17.19
CA SER A 72 -6.02 12.51 15.85
C SER A 72 -5.27 11.40 15.12
N LEU A 73 -5.59 11.21 13.85
CA LEU A 73 -4.83 10.34 12.95
C LEU A 73 -3.83 11.21 12.16
N VAL A 74 -2.53 11.00 12.38
CA VAL A 74 -1.48 11.78 11.73
C VAL A 74 -0.84 10.97 10.60
N PHE A 75 -0.88 11.50 9.39
CA PHE A 75 -0.24 10.92 8.20
C PHE A 75 0.72 11.94 7.59
N PHE A 76 1.96 11.50 7.34
CA PHE A 76 2.98 12.31 6.68
C PHE A 76 3.08 11.91 5.21
N GLY A 77 2.73 12.84 4.31
CA GLY A 77 2.71 12.61 2.86
C GLY A 77 2.99 13.88 2.05
N PHE A 78 2.83 13.79 0.74
CA PHE A 78 2.99 14.90 -0.20
C PHE A 78 2.02 14.76 -1.36
N THR A 79 1.65 15.88 -1.99
CA THR A 79 0.57 15.94 -2.99
C THR A 79 0.89 15.25 -4.31
N TYR A 80 2.17 15.17 -4.69
CA TYR A 80 2.62 14.56 -5.95
C TYR A 80 3.11 13.12 -5.77
N CYS A 81 2.40 12.35 -4.96
CA CYS A 81 2.74 10.96 -4.65
C CYS A 81 1.78 10.04 -5.43
N PRO A 82 2.25 9.34 -6.48
CA PRO A 82 1.35 8.73 -7.47
C PRO A 82 0.52 7.57 -6.94
N ASP A 83 1.03 6.82 -5.95
CA ASP A 83 0.42 5.54 -5.57
C ASP A 83 0.09 5.43 -4.07
N PHE A 84 1.11 5.48 -3.19
CA PHE A 84 0.94 5.13 -1.78
C PHE A 84 0.10 6.13 -0.97
N CYS A 85 0.28 7.43 -1.22
CA CYS A 85 -0.38 8.48 -0.48
C CYS A 85 -1.90 8.52 -0.70
N PRO A 86 -2.43 8.49 -1.95
CA PRO A 86 -3.88 8.41 -2.16
C PRO A 86 -4.47 7.11 -1.60
N ALA A 87 -3.75 5.98 -1.70
CA ALA A 87 -4.21 4.71 -1.12
C ALA A 87 -4.31 4.78 0.42
N THR A 88 -3.31 5.39 1.07
CA THR A 88 -3.29 5.55 2.54
C THR A 88 -4.41 6.45 3.02
N LEU A 89 -4.65 7.58 2.35
CA LEU A 89 -5.77 8.47 2.68
C LEU A 89 -7.13 7.74 2.54
N GLY A 90 -7.30 6.92 1.50
CA GLY A 90 -8.49 6.08 1.35
C GLY A 90 -8.66 5.05 2.47
N MET A 91 -7.57 4.50 3.00
CA MET A 91 -7.59 3.59 4.14
C MET A 91 -8.01 4.29 5.44
N LEU A 92 -7.53 5.52 5.68
CA LEU A 92 -7.94 6.30 6.85
C LEU A 92 -9.44 6.62 6.82
N GLU A 93 -9.96 6.97 5.65
CA GLU A 93 -11.39 7.20 5.46
C GLU A 93 -12.22 5.92 5.70
N ALA A 94 -11.79 4.78 5.15
CA ALA A 94 -12.42 3.50 5.41
C ALA A 94 -12.37 3.11 6.91
N THR A 95 -11.27 3.43 7.59
CA THR A 95 -11.11 3.18 9.03
C THR A 95 -12.12 4.00 9.83
N LYS A 96 -12.28 5.29 9.51
CA LYS A 96 -13.29 6.15 10.15
C LYS A 96 -14.70 5.58 10.01
N GLN A 97 -15.05 5.04 8.85
CA GLN A 97 -16.35 4.39 8.62
C GLN A 97 -16.52 3.12 9.45
N GLN A 98 -15.46 2.33 9.64
CA GLN A 98 -15.49 1.11 10.44
C GLN A 98 -15.64 1.36 11.94
N LEU A 99 -15.15 2.49 12.45
CA LEU A 99 -15.28 2.86 13.87
C LEU A 99 -16.73 3.17 14.29
N GLY A 100 -17.62 3.49 13.35
CA GLY A 100 -19.01 3.83 13.66
C GLY A 100 -19.11 5.02 14.63
N ALA A 101 -19.86 4.86 15.73
CA ALA A 101 -20.06 5.91 16.73
C ALA A 101 -18.74 6.39 17.39
N GLN A 102 -17.71 5.55 17.43
CA GLN A 102 -16.40 5.93 18.00
C GLN A 102 -15.65 6.93 17.12
N ALA A 103 -16.06 7.10 15.85
CA ALA A 103 -15.50 8.10 14.98
C ALA A 103 -15.78 9.54 15.46
N ASP A 104 -16.76 9.74 16.35
CA ASP A 104 -17.05 11.05 16.96
C ASP A 104 -15.94 11.52 17.90
N ASP A 105 -15.15 10.58 18.44
CA ASP A 105 -13.97 10.84 19.27
C ASP A 105 -12.71 11.14 18.45
N LEU A 106 -12.76 10.90 17.12
CA LEU A 106 -11.73 11.32 16.17
C LEU A 106 -11.98 12.74 15.68
N GLN A 107 -10.90 13.44 15.31
CA GLN A 107 -10.94 14.68 14.55
C GLN A 107 -10.22 14.56 13.21
#